data_AF-A0A925U282-F1
#
_entry.id   AF-A0A925U282-F1
#
_cell.length_a   1.000
_cell.length_b   1.000
_cell.length_c   1.000
_cell.angle_alpha   90.00
_cell.angle_beta   90.00
_cell.angle_gamma   90.00
#
_symmetry.space_group_name_H-M   'P 1'
#
loop_
_entity.id
_entity.type
_entity.pdbx_description
1 polymer ?
#
loop_
_entity_poly.entity_id
_entity_poly.type
_entity_poly.pdbx_seq_one_letter_code
_entity_poly.pdbx_strand_id
1 'polypeptide(L)' 'WRAIDCVATEIRFILSGGLTPANVADAIAATGASAVDVSSGVERSKGEKDPALIRRFVEAAKAAAFEKA' A
#
# COMPACT_ATOMS: atom_id res chain seq x y z
N TRP A 1 1.56 -8.39 8.45
CA TRP A 1 0.52 -7.37 8.72
C TRP A 1 -0.07 -7.42 10.14
N ARG A 2 0.12 -8.49 10.93
CA ARG A 2 -0.44 -8.63 12.29
C ARG A 2 0.00 -7.61 13.34
N ALA A 3 1.10 -6.91 13.11
CA ALA A 3 1.62 -5.92 14.06
C ALA A 3 0.64 -4.75 14.32
N ILE A 4 -0.34 -4.56 13.44
CA ILE A 4 -1.36 -3.51 13.56
C ILE A 4 -2.76 -4.05 13.88
N ASP A 5 -2.89 -5.34 14.25
CA ASP A 5 -4.19 -5.93 14.60
C ASP A 5 -4.86 -5.25 15.80
N CYS A 6 -4.08 -4.54 16.63
CA CYS A 6 -4.60 -3.73 17.75
C CYS A 6 -5.13 -2.35 17.34
N VAL A 7 -4.88 -1.92 16.10
CA VAL A 7 -5.45 -0.67 15.58
C VAL A 7 -6.91 -0.94 15.27
N ALA A 8 -7.79 -0.35 16.06
CA ALA A 8 -9.23 -0.48 15.85
C ALA A 8 -9.58 -0.07 14.40
N THR A 9 -10.16 -1.00 13.65
CA THR A 9 -10.51 -0.83 12.22
C THR A 9 -11.55 0.27 11.98
N GLU A 10 -12.09 0.86 13.04
CA GLU A 10 -13.05 1.96 12.98
C GLU A 10 -12.40 3.32 12.72
N ILE A 11 -11.08 3.44 12.89
CA ILE A 11 -10.34 4.66 12.60
C ILE A 11 -9.71 4.56 11.21
N ARG A 12 -9.98 5.54 10.34
CA ARG A 12 -9.28 5.63 9.05
C ARG A 12 -7.81 5.92 9.27
N PHE A 13 -6.94 5.10 8.69
CA PHE A 13 -5.50 5.24 8.80
C PHE A 13 -4.81 5.10 7.44
N ILE A 14 -3.55 5.56 7.40
CA ILE A 14 -2.64 5.43 6.27
C ILE A 14 -1.61 4.36 6.62
N LEU A 15 -1.48 3.32 5.80
CA LEU A 15 -0.44 2.30 5.96
C LEU A 15 0.82 2.71 5.19
N SER A 16 1.98 2.66 5.85
CA SER A 16 3.28 2.90 5.24
C SER A 16 4.30 1.86 5.70
N GLY A 17 5.51 1.91 5.13
CA GLY A 17 6.62 1.05 5.51
C GLY A 17 6.75 -0.20 4.65
N GLY A 18 7.77 -0.22 3.78
CA GLY A 18 8.11 -1.40 2.97
C GLY A 18 7.07 -1.81 1.92
N LEU A 19 6.11 -0.93 1.60
CA LEU A 19 5.13 -1.19 0.54
C LEU A 19 5.80 -1.16 -0.83
N THR A 20 5.39 -2.06 -1.71
CA THR A 20 5.87 -2.24 -3.08
C THR A 20 4.70 -2.58 -4.00
N PRO A 21 4.84 -2.46 -5.33
CA PRO A 21 3.80 -2.92 -6.26
C PRO A 21 3.38 -4.38 -6.07
N ALA A 22 4.26 -5.23 -5.54
CA ALA A 22 4.02 -6.65 -5.35
C ALA A 22 3.24 -6.99 -4.07
N ASN A 23 3.18 -6.09 -3.07
CA ASN A 23 2.57 -6.40 -1.77
C ASN A 23 1.43 -5.45 -1.35
N VAL A 24 1.25 -4.32 -2.05
CA VAL A 24 0.31 -3.27 -1.62
C VAL A 24 -1.14 -3.76 -1.60
N ALA A 25 -1.54 -4.61 -2.55
CA ALA A 25 -2.88 -5.16 -2.60
C ALA A 25 -3.18 -6.04 -1.38
N ASP A 26 -2.29 -7.00 -1.09
CA ASP A 26 -2.40 -7.88 0.07
C ASP A 26 -2.33 -7.10 1.39
N ALA A 27 -1.51 -6.05 1.45
CA ALA A 27 -1.39 -5.19 2.61
C ALA A 27 -2.69 -4.44 2.89
N ILE A 28 -3.34 -3.88 1.86
CA ILE A 28 -4.65 -3.23 1.98
C ILE A 28 -5.71 -4.24 2.43
N ALA A 29 -5.78 -5.40 1.78
CA ALA A 29 -6.77 -6.43 2.10
C ALA A 29 -6.64 -6.95 3.55
N ALA A 30 -5.39 -7.19 4.00
CA ALA A 30 -5.12 -7.70 5.34
C ALA A 30 -5.36 -6.68 6.47
N THR A 31 -5.29 -5.39 6.17
CA THR A 31 -5.28 -4.33 7.20
C THR A 31 -6.52 -3.44 7.18
N GLY A 32 -7.25 -3.39 6.06
CA GLY A 32 -8.36 -2.45 5.88
C GLY A 32 -7.93 -0.99 5.78
N ALA A 33 -6.66 -0.73 5.47
CA ALA A 33 -6.13 0.63 5.35
C ALA A 33 -6.94 1.47 4.34
N SER A 34 -7.31 2.68 4.74
CA SER A 34 -8.08 3.60 3.89
C SER A 34 -7.18 4.34 2.89
N ALA A 35 -5.88 4.41 3.16
CA ALA A 35 -4.88 4.94 2.25
C ALA A 35 -3.52 4.25 2.48
N VAL A 36 -2.62 4.40 1.51
CA VAL A 36 -1.24 3.88 1.57
C VAL A 36 -0.24 4.97 1.22
N ASP A 37 0.91 4.95 1.87
CA ASP A 37 2.07 5.82 1.58
C ASP A 37 3.28 4.96 1.19
N VAL A 38 3.92 5.34 0.08
CA VAL A 38 5.07 4.61 -0.46
C VAL A 38 6.21 5.58 -0.79
N SER A 39 7.41 5.20 -0.36
CA SER A 39 8.64 5.88 -0.74
C SER A 39 9.59 4.94 -1.47
N SER A 40 10.32 4.08 -0.77
CA SER A 40 11.39 3.27 -1.37
C SER A 40 10.92 2.17 -2.31
N GLY A 41 9.71 1.62 -2.13
CA GLY A 41 9.22 0.53 -2.98
C GLY A 41 8.84 0.90 -4.41
N VAL A 42 8.94 2.19 -4.76
CA VAL A 42 8.77 2.70 -6.13
C VAL A 42 10.02 3.42 -6.64
N GLU A 43 11.17 3.18 -6.02
CA GLU A 43 12.48 3.68 -6.46
C GLU A 43 13.23 2.63 -7.29
N ARG A 44 13.92 3.07 -8.36
CA ARG A 44 14.87 2.20 -9.08
C ARG A 44 16.25 2.19 -8.42
N SER A 45 16.61 3.30 -7.77
CA SER A 45 17.83 3.50 -7.00
C SER A 45 17.53 4.51 -5.88
N LYS A 46 18.37 4.57 -4.83
CA LYS A 46 18.09 5.38 -3.64
C LYS A 46 17.78 6.84 -3.99
N GLY A 47 16.57 7.29 -3.69
CA GLY A 47 16.08 8.66 -3.95
C GLY A 47 15.60 8.90 -5.38
N GLU A 48 15.60 7.89 -6.24
CA GLU A 48 15.24 7.99 -7.65
C GLU A 48 13.97 7.22 -7.96
N LYS A 49 12.85 7.94 -8.06
CA LYS A 49 11.53 7.37 -8.33
C LYS A 49 11.45 6.81 -9.76
N ASP A 50 10.87 5.62 -9.90
CA ASP A 50 10.60 5.00 -11.19
C ASP A 50 9.12 5.19 -11.58
N PRO A 51 8.82 5.92 -12.67
CA PRO A 51 7.44 6.12 -13.12
C PRO A 51 6.68 4.83 -13.47
N ALA A 52 7.36 3.75 -13.88
CA ALA A 52 6.73 2.46 -14.13
C ALA A 52 6.35 1.77 -12.82
N LEU A 53 7.21 1.84 -11.80
CA LEU A 53 6.89 1.30 -10.47
C LEU A 53 5.76 2.08 -9.79
N ILE A 54 5.74 3.41 -9.93
CA ILE A 54 4.63 4.25 -9.45
C ILE A 54 3.31 3.81 -10.08
N ARG A 55 3.26 3.65 -11.41
CA ARG A 55 2.04 3.22 -12.11
C ARG A 55 1.56 1.85 -11.60
N ARG A 56 2.45 0.87 -11.56
CA ARG A 56 2.14 -0.48 -11.04
C ARG A 56 1.66 -0.46 -9.60
N PHE A 57 2.27 0.38 -8.75
CA PHE A 57 1.85 0.54 -7.37
C PHE A 57 0.43 1.08 -7.27
N VAL A 58 0.11 2.14 -8.00
CA VAL A 58 -1.24 2.75 -8.00
C VAL A 58 -2.28 1.79 -8.57
N GLU A 59 -1.95 1.06 -9.64
CA GLU A 59 -2.83 0.04 -10.23
C GLU A 59 -3.13 -1.08 -9.22
N ALA A 60 -2.11 -1.65 -8.58
CA ALA A 60 -2.27 -2.71 -7.58
C ALA A 60 -3.05 -2.22 -6.35
N ALA A 61 -2.77 -1.01 -5.86
CA ALA A 61 -3.46 -0.43 -4.71
C ALA A 61 -4.95 -0.19 -5.00
N LYS A 62 -5.28 0.31 -6.20
CA LYS A 62 -6.67 0.52 -6.62
C LYS A 62 -7.41 -0.79 -6.82
N ALA A 63 -6.79 -1.80 -7.41
CA ALA A 63 -7.41 -3.11 -7.61
C ALA A 63 -7.93 -3.71 -6.30
N ALA A 64 -7.18 -3.57 -5.20
CA ALA A 64 -7.61 -4.03 -3.87
C ALA A 64 -8.80 -3.24 -3.29
N ALA A 65 -8.98 -1.96 -3.67
CA ALA A 65 -10.08 -1.14 -3.19
C ALA A 65 -11.42 -1.45 -3.90
N PHE A 66 -11.38 -2.00 -5.11
CA PHE A 66 -12.58 -2.30 -5.90
C PHE A 66 -13.28 -3.63 -5.54
N GLU A 67 -12.67 -4.50 -4.74
CA GLU A 67 -13.33 -5.74 -4.25
C GLU A 67 -14.31 -5.51 -3.10
N LYS A 68 -14.40 -4.29 -2.53
CA LYS A 68 -15.39 -3.92 -1.51
C LYS A 68 -16.46 -2.95 -2.03
N ALA A 69 -17.15 -3.31 -3.11
CA ALA A 69 -18.38 -2.66 -3.55
C ALA A 69 -19.54 -3.66 -3.55
#